data_AF-A0A9E6ALR2-F1
#
_entry.id   AF-A0A9E6ALR2-F1
#
_cell.length_a   1.000
_cell.length_b   1.000
_cell.length_c   1.000
_cell.angle_alpha   90.00
_cell.angle_beta   90.00
_cell.angle_gamma   90.00
#
_symmetry.space_group_name_H-M   'P 1'
#
loop_
_entity.id
_entity.type
_entity.pdbx_description
1 polymer ?
#
loop_
_entity_poly.entity_id
_entity_poly.type
_entity_poly.pdbx_seq_one_letter_code
_entity_poly.pdbx_strand_id
1 'polypeptide(L)'
;MDADRLVRVLRGMLDPKLRVPWLRSELSQLSGSEAALLLDSVMARSELGEPNPRQAAISIVMLIAGSDEPEILDELREQARKLKLLSLDRLVRRDPNETEPVLGHLDLPVPDYGRDRELTLGERRSLARIPNRRSFPALLRDPHPMVTELLLNNPKTIEEDIMRLVTARPARPDTIRSVAGNFRWLTRERIRMSIILNPGSPACIAVPLVSLCNRADLKYILKSTHISATIETVARELVARRPPIPNVDGADSPTQ
;
A
#
# COMPACT_ATOMS: atom_id res chain seq x y z
N MET A 1 -20.44 -11.62 -11.28
CA MET A 1 -19.02 -11.52 -11.72
C MET A 1 -18.22 -12.56 -10.96
N ASP A 2 -17.30 -13.29 -11.59
CA ASP A 2 -16.45 -14.28 -10.90
C ASP A 2 -14.99 -13.80 -10.74
N ALA A 3 -14.20 -14.53 -9.96
CA ALA A 3 -12.82 -14.17 -9.65
C ALA A 3 -11.90 -14.18 -10.88
N ASP A 4 -12.08 -15.13 -11.81
CA ASP A 4 -11.27 -15.21 -13.03
C ASP A 4 -11.53 -14.04 -13.96
N ARG A 5 -12.79 -13.64 -14.13
CA ARG A 5 -13.16 -12.45 -14.89
C ARG A 5 -12.59 -11.20 -14.21
N LEU A 6 -12.68 -11.09 -12.88
CA LEU A 6 -12.13 -9.94 -12.16
C LEU A 6 -10.61 -9.81 -12.40
N VAL A 7 -9.86 -10.91 -12.21
CA VAL A 7 -8.41 -10.96 -12.45
C VAL A 7 -8.08 -10.59 -13.89
N ARG A 8 -8.85 -11.12 -14.86
CA ARG A 8 -8.66 -10.83 -16.29
C ARG A 8 -8.86 -9.34 -16.60
N VAL A 9 -9.92 -8.73 -16.08
CA VAL A 9 -10.22 -7.31 -16.33
C VAL A 9 -9.17 -6.41 -15.70
N LEU A 10 -8.85 -6.62 -14.41
CA LEU A 10 -7.84 -5.81 -13.72
C LEU A 10 -6.47 -5.88 -14.40
N ARG A 11 -6.09 -7.05 -14.93
CA ARG A 11 -4.84 -7.21 -15.68
C ARG A 11 -4.91 -6.62 -17.10
N GLY A 12 -6.07 -6.68 -17.74
CA GLY A 12 -6.30 -6.16 -19.09
C GLY A 12 -6.31 -4.63 -19.18
N MET A 13 -6.50 -3.92 -18.06
CA MET A 13 -6.44 -2.46 -18.03
C MET A 13 -5.01 -1.95 -18.20
N LEU A 14 -4.78 -1.23 -19.32
CA LEU A 14 -3.50 -0.63 -19.67
C LEU A 14 -3.10 0.50 -18.73
N ASP A 15 -4.05 1.34 -18.32
CA ASP A 15 -3.82 2.39 -17.33
C ASP A 15 -4.13 1.86 -15.91
N PRO A 16 -3.11 1.65 -15.06
CA PRO A 16 -3.35 1.17 -13.70
C PRO A 16 -4.14 2.14 -12.82
N LYS A 17 -4.17 3.43 -13.16
CA LYS A 17 -4.94 4.44 -12.42
C LYS A 17 -6.44 4.21 -12.50
N LEU A 18 -6.91 3.52 -13.54
CA LEU A 18 -8.33 3.20 -13.74
C LEU A 18 -8.78 1.96 -12.95
N ARG A 19 -7.84 1.13 -12.48
CA ARG A 19 -8.16 -0.15 -11.85
C ARG A 19 -8.93 -0.01 -10.54
N VAL A 20 -8.49 0.89 -9.66
CA VAL A 20 -9.14 1.11 -8.35
C VAL A 20 -10.51 1.79 -8.51
N PRO A 21 -10.67 2.88 -9.30
CA PRO A 21 -11.99 3.45 -9.56
C PRO A 21 -12.96 2.45 -10.19
N TRP A 22 -12.51 1.67 -11.18
CA TRP A 22 -13.35 0.64 -11.79
C TRP A 22 -13.72 -0.45 -10.78
N LEU A 23 -12.75 -0.97 -10.01
CA LEU A 23 -13.01 -1.99 -8.98
C LEU A 23 -14.03 -1.49 -7.96
N ARG A 24 -13.91 -0.25 -7.50
CA ARG A 24 -14.88 0.38 -6.59
C ARG A 24 -16.28 0.39 -7.20
N SER A 25 -16.40 0.86 -8.45
CA SER A 25 -17.67 0.92 -9.16
C SER A 25 -18.31 -0.45 -9.38
N GLU A 26 -17.51 -1.50 -9.58
CA GLU A 26 -18.03 -2.87 -9.73
C GLU A 26 -18.50 -3.44 -8.39
N LEU A 27 -17.72 -3.24 -7.32
CA LEU A 27 -18.09 -3.73 -6.00
C LEU A 27 -19.36 -3.04 -5.46
N SER A 28 -19.59 -1.77 -5.80
CA SER A 28 -20.80 -1.05 -5.41
C SER A 28 -22.08 -1.56 -6.10
N GLN A 29 -21.94 -2.34 -7.17
CA GLN A 29 -23.08 -2.98 -7.85
C GLN A 29 -23.42 -4.35 -7.28
N LEU A 30 -22.56 -4.91 -6.42
CA LEU A 30 -22.74 -6.20 -5.78
C LEU A 30 -23.32 -6.03 -4.38
N SER A 31 -23.97 -7.07 -3.86
CA SER A 31 -24.26 -7.12 -2.42
C SER A 31 -22.96 -7.25 -1.61
N GLY A 32 -22.99 -6.85 -0.33
CA GLY A 32 -21.81 -6.91 0.54
C GLY A 32 -21.19 -8.31 0.64
N SER A 33 -22.02 -9.35 0.69
CA SER A 33 -21.57 -10.76 0.72
C SER A 33 -20.94 -11.20 -0.60
N GLU A 34 -21.50 -10.81 -1.75
CA GLU A 34 -20.94 -11.12 -3.08
C GLU A 34 -19.60 -10.42 -3.29
N ALA A 35 -19.50 -9.15 -2.92
CA ALA A 35 -18.26 -8.39 -2.95
C ALA A 35 -17.18 -9.06 -2.08
N ALA A 36 -17.55 -9.45 -0.85
CA ALA A 36 -16.64 -10.12 0.08
C ALA A 36 -16.13 -11.47 -0.47
N LEU A 37 -17.03 -12.31 -0.99
CA LEU A 37 -16.69 -13.61 -1.60
C LEU A 37 -15.75 -13.44 -2.81
N LEU A 38 -16.02 -12.44 -3.65
CA LEU A 38 -15.21 -12.16 -4.82
C LEU A 38 -13.79 -11.73 -4.45
N LEU A 39 -13.67 -10.81 -3.48
CA LEU A 39 -12.37 -10.35 -2.98
C LEU A 39 -11.60 -11.48 -2.30
N ASP A 40 -12.24 -12.27 -1.43
CA ASP A 40 -11.60 -13.40 -0.75
C ASP A 40 -11.06 -14.43 -1.75
N SER A 41 -11.83 -14.76 -2.79
CA SER A 41 -11.42 -15.72 -3.82
C SER A 41 -10.14 -15.29 -4.55
N VAL A 42 -10.03 -14.01 -4.93
CA VAL A 42 -8.82 -13.48 -5.58
C VAL A 42 -7.64 -13.46 -4.60
N MET A 43 -7.89 -13.06 -3.35
CA MET A 43 -6.85 -12.99 -2.32
C MET A 43 -6.34 -14.38 -1.92
N ALA A 44 -7.21 -15.38 -1.76
CA ALA A 44 -6.84 -16.76 -1.45
C ALA A 44 -5.90 -17.34 -2.53
N ARG A 45 -6.22 -17.12 -3.80
CA ARG A 45 -5.37 -17.57 -4.92
C ARG A 45 -4.05 -16.81 -5.00
N SER A 46 -4.05 -15.53 -4.65
CA SER A 46 -2.81 -14.75 -4.48
C SER A 46 -1.95 -15.33 -3.36
N GLU A 47 -2.56 -15.70 -2.21
CA GLU A 47 -1.88 -16.35 -1.08
C GLU A 47 -1.19 -17.66 -1.47
N LEU A 48 -1.81 -18.45 -2.36
CA LEU A 48 -1.22 -19.68 -2.92
C LEU A 48 -0.07 -19.42 -3.91
N GLY A 49 0.18 -18.16 -4.28
CA GLY A 49 1.28 -17.77 -5.17
C GLY A 49 0.94 -17.79 -6.65
N GLU A 50 -0.34 -17.89 -7.03
CA GLU A 50 -0.73 -17.77 -8.44
C GLU A 50 -0.34 -16.39 -8.99
N PRO A 51 0.34 -16.31 -10.15
CA PRO A 51 0.90 -15.05 -10.65
C PRO A 51 -0.18 -14.03 -11.04
N ASN A 52 -1.27 -14.48 -11.69
CA ASN A 52 -2.32 -13.59 -12.18
C ASN A 52 -3.14 -12.97 -11.03
N PRO A 53 -3.65 -13.76 -10.05
CA PRO A 53 -4.28 -13.22 -8.85
C PRO A 53 -3.34 -12.34 -8.03
N ARG A 54 -2.05 -12.68 -7.90
CA ARG A 54 -1.07 -11.83 -7.19
C ARG A 54 -0.92 -10.46 -7.84
N GLN A 55 -0.92 -10.37 -9.17
CA GLN A 55 -0.90 -9.09 -9.87
C GLN A 55 -2.19 -8.28 -9.64
N ALA A 56 -3.35 -8.94 -9.66
CA ALA A 56 -4.65 -8.31 -9.41
C ALA A 56 -4.81 -7.85 -7.95
N ALA A 57 -4.21 -8.57 -6.99
CA ALA A 57 -4.25 -8.26 -5.57
C ALA A 57 -3.71 -6.86 -5.24
N ILE A 58 -2.79 -6.32 -6.04
CA ILE A 58 -2.27 -4.94 -5.85
C ILE A 58 -3.43 -3.93 -5.91
N SER A 59 -4.34 -4.06 -6.88
CA SER A 59 -5.49 -3.16 -7.02
C SER A 59 -6.48 -3.29 -5.85
N ILE A 60 -6.70 -4.53 -5.38
CA ILE A 60 -7.55 -4.81 -4.22
C ILE A 60 -6.95 -4.17 -2.97
N VAL A 61 -5.66 -4.38 -2.73
CA VAL A 61 -4.95 -3.81 -1.58
C VAL A 61 -4.93 -2.29 -1.65
N MET A 62 -4.73 -1.69 -2.82
CA MET A 62 -4.84 -0.24 -3.00
C MET A 62 -6.23 0.30 -2.70
N LEU A 63 -7.29 -0.42 -3.09
CA LEU A 63 -8.66 -0.05 -2.76
C LEU A 63 -8.86 -0.04 -1.25
N ILE A 64 -8.43 -1.09 -0.55
CA ILE A 64 -8.60 -1.20 0.92
C ILE A 64 -7.74 -0.18 1.66
N ALA A 65 -6.45 -0.05 1.30
CA ALA A 65 -5.52 0.85 1.97
C ALA A 65 -5.82 2.33 1.71
N GLY A 66 -6.41 2.66 0.55
CA GLY A 66 -6.78 4.03 0.17
C GLY A 66 -8.26 4.35 0.36
N SER A 67 -9.04 3.49 1.03
CA SER A 67 -10.44 3.76 1.32
C SER A 67 -10.56 4.63 2.56
N ASP A 68 -11.19 5.79 2.37
CA ASP A 68 -11.63 6.67 3.45
C ASP A 68 -13.14 6.48 3.73
N GLU A 69 -13.70 5.33 3.33
CA GLU A 69 -15.12 4.96 3.46
C GLU A 69 -15.25 3.88 4.55
N PRO A 70 -15.34 4.28 5.85
CA PRO A 70 -15.32 3.32 6.96
C PRO A 70 -16.47 2.33 6.89
N GLU A 71 -17.65 2.75 6.42
CA GLU A 71 -18.86 1.91 6.34
C GLU A 71 -18.66 0.72 5.40
N ILE A 72 -18.04 0.94 4.24
CA ILE A 72 -17.76 -0.14 3.28
C ILE A 72 -16.76 -1.14 3.87
N LEU A 73 -15.73 -0.64 4.56
CA LEU A 73 -14.74 -1.51 5.19
C LEU A 73 -15.33 -2.30 6.35
N ASP A 74 -16.23 -1.70 7.14
CA ASP A 74 -16.93 -2.38 8.22
C ASP A 74 -17.87 -3.46 7.71
N GLU A 75 -18.63 -3.19 6.65
CA GLU A 75 -19.44 -4.20 5.96
C GLU A 75 -18.57 -5.37 5.46
N LEU A 76 -17.45 -5.09 4.79
CA LEU A 76 -16.53 -6.14 4.34
C LEU A 76 -15.97 -6.98 5.50
N ARG A 77 -15.64 -6.36 6.64
CA ARG A 77 -15.20 -7.07 7.86
C ARG A 77 -16.30 -7.95 8.43
N GLU A 78 -17.54 -7.45 8.50
CA GLU A 78 -18.67 -8.21 8.99
C GLU A 78 -18.92 -9.44 8.12
N GLN A 79 -18.96 -9.26 6.80
CA GLN A 79 -19.15 -10.36 5.86
C GLN A 79 -17.98 -11.36 5.92
N ALA A 80 -16.74 -10.90 6.04
CA ALA A 80 -15.58 -11.77 6.18
C ALA A 80 -15.69 -12.68 7.41
N ARG A 81 -16.11 -12.14 8.56
CA ARG A 81 -16.32 -12.93 9.79
C ARG A 81 -17.50 -13.87 9.66
N LYS A 82 -18.65 -13.37 9.19
CA LYS A 82 -19.90 -14.13 9.04
C LYS A 82 -19.73 -15.34 8.12
N LEU A 83 -19.05 -15.14 7.00
CA LEU A 83 -18.84 -16.16 5.97
C LEU A 83 -17.51 -16.93 6.14
N LYS A 84 -16.71 -16.61 7.18
CA LYS A 84 -15.40 -17.22 7.48
C LYS A 84 -14.38 -17.10 6.33
N LEU A 85 -14.36 -15.94 5.69
CA LEU A 85 -13.47 -15.60 4.57
C LEU A 85 -12.10 -15.18 5.10
N LEU A 86 -11.21 -16.16 5.30
CA LEU A 86 -9.96 -15.96 6.01
C LEU A 86 -8.98 -15.01 5.30
N SER A 87 -8.96 -15.00 3.96
CA SER A 87 -8.01 -14.18 3.19
C SER A 87 -8.45 -12.72 3.22
N LEU A 88 -9.76 -12.49 3.08
CA LEU A 88 -10.35 -11.17 3.25
C LEU A 88 -10.23 -10.68 4.71
N ASP A 89 -10.50 -11.53 5.71
CA ASP A 89 -10.38 -11.18 7.13
C ASP A 89 -8.99 -10.62 7.47
N ARG A 90 -7.92 -11.27 6.99
CA ARG A 90 -6.54 -10.78 7.14
C ARG A 90 -6.32 -9.43 6.46
N LEU A 91 -6.90 -9.26 5.27
CA LEU A 91 -6.73 -8.05 4.46
C LEU A 91 -7.38 -6.83 5.12
N VAL A 92 -8.59 -6.97 5.67
CA VAL A 92 -9.36 -5.86 6.26
C VAL A 92 -9.20 -5.74 7.78
N ARG A 93 -8.33 -6.56 8.39
CA ARG A 93 -8.10 -6.59 9.83
C ARG A 93 -7.67 -5.22 10.35
N ARG A 94 -8.30 -4.78 11.44
CA ARG A 94 -7.91 -3.60 12.21
C ARG A 94 -7.89 -3.95 13.69
N ASP A 95 -6.93 -3.40 14.42
CA ASP A 95 -6.98 -3.37 15.87
C ASP A 95 -7.79 -2.12 16.29
N PRO A 96 -8.91 -2.28 17.03
CA PRO A 96 -9.73 -1.16 17.48
C PRO A 96 -8.99 -0.19 18.41
N ASN A 97 -7.89 -0.61 19.02
CA ASN A 97 -7.06 0.23 19.89
C ASN A 97 -5.94 0.96 19.12
N GLU A 98 -5.74 0.64 17.85
CA GLU A 98 -4.69 1.24 17.03
C GLU A 98 -5.11 2.65 16.61
N THR A 99 -4.61 3.65 17.35
CA THR A 99 -4.87 5.06 17.06
C THR A 99 -4.01 5.48 15.87
N GLU A 100 -4.63 6.09 14.85
CA GLU A 100 -3.85 6.66 13.75
C GLU A 100 -2.89 7.74 14.31
N PRO A 101 -1.62 7.76 13.88
CA PRO A 101 -0.69 8.79 14.32
C PRO A 101 -1.24 10.16 13.90
N VAL A 102 -1.61 11.00 14.88
CA VAL A 102 -2.12 12.34 14.61
C VAL A 102 -0.95 13.26 14.33
N LEU A 103 -0.67 13.50 13.05
CA LEU A 103 0.23 14.56 12.60
C LEU A 103 -0.48 15.34 11.49
N GLY A 104 -1.13 16.46 11.86
CA GLY A 104 -1.81 17.32 10.90
C GLY A 104 -0.80 18.00 9.97
N HIS A 105 -1.03 17.98 8.66
CA HIS A 105 -0.18 18.69 7.71
C HIS A 105 -0.16 20.22 7.92
N LEU A 106 -1.18 20.78 8.58
CA LEU A 106 -1.26 22.20 8.93
C LEU A 106 -0.34 22.58 10.10
N ASP A 107 0.13 21.60 10.89
CA ASP A 107 0.96 21.84 12.07
C ASP A 107 2.46 21.87 11.74
N LEU A 108 2.83 21.52 10.50
CA LEU A 108 4.21 21.43 10.08
C LEU A 108 4.67 22.72 9.40
N PRO A 109 5.87 23.24 9.73
CA PRO A 109 6.39 24.45 9.12
C PRO A 109 6.64 24.26 7.62
N VAL A 110 6.41 25.32 6.85
CA VAL A 110 6.79 25.34 5.43
C VAL A 110 8.31 25.26 5.33
N PRO A 111 8.87 24.33 4.52
CA PRO A 111 10.32 24.26 4.36
C PRO A 111 10.90 25.54 3.76
N ASP A 112 12.12 25.88 4.15
CA ASP A 112 12.89 26.90 3.44
C ASP A 112 13.23 26.41 2.03
N TYR A 113 12.78 27.19 1.04
CA TYR A 113 13.01 26.96 -0.39
C TYR A 113 14.20 27.77 -0.93
N GLY A 114 14.99 28.40 -0.05
CA GLY A 114 16.10 29.29 -0.40
C GLY A 114 15.60 30.63 -0.92
N ARG A 115 14.57 31.19 -0.28
CA ARG A 115 13.92 32.46 -0.65
C ARG A 115 13.84 33.35 0.57
N ASP A 116 13.91 34.67 0.36
CA ASP A 116 13.85 35.65 1.45
C ASP A 116 12.49 35.72 2.17
N ARG A 117 11.50 34.98 1.67
CA ARG A 117 10.17 34.84 2.27
C ARG A 117 9.62 33.43 2.08
N GLU A 118 8.63 33.09 2.90
CA GLU A 118 7.82 31.89 2.70
C GLU A 118 7.08 31.93 1.36
N LEU A 119 7.00 30.76 0.73
CA LEU A 119 6.30 30.57 -0.53
C LEU A 119 4.82 30.22 -0.30
N THR A 120 3.96 30.87 -1.07
CA THR A 120 2.53 30.53 -1.11
C THR A 120 2.33 29.10 -1.60
N LEU A 121 1.19 28.49 -1.28
CA LEU A 121 0.87 27.15 -1.79
C LEU A 121 0.91 27.07 -3.32
N GLY A 122 0.46 28.10 -4.02
CA GLY A 122 0.51 28.17 -5.49
C GLY A 122 1.93 28.14 -6.05
N GLU A 123 2.86 28.84 -5.40
CA GLU A 123 4.29 28.85 -5.76
C GLU A 123 4.93 27.48 -5.49
N ARG A 124 4.65 26.89 -4.32
CA ARG A 124 5.16 25.56 -3.95
C ARG A 124 4.68 24.47 -4.92
N ARG A 125 3.40 24.50 -5.31
CA ARG A 125 2.83 23.61 -6.35
C ARG A 125 3.48 23.83 -7.71
N SER A 126 3.75 25.09 -8.09
CA SER A 126 4.43 25.39 -9.35
C SER A 126 5.86 24.83 -9.38
N LEU A 127 6.60 24.95 -8.26
CA LEU A 127 7.92 24.34 -8.10
C LEU A 127 7.87 22.81 -8.18
N ALA A 128 6.85 22.18 -7.59
CA ALA A 128 6.67 20.73 -7.62
C ALA A 128 6.35 20.16 -9.02
N ARG A 129 5.75 20.96 -9.90
CA ARG A 129 5.49 20.56 -11.30
C ARG A 129 6.77 20.49 -12.12
N ILE A 130 7.69 21.44 -11.94
CA ILE A 130 8.94 21.52 -12.70
C ILE A 130 10.12 21.65 -11.73
N PRO A 131 10.42 20.61 -10.93
CA PRO A 131 11.47 20.68 -9.94
C PRO A 131 12.84 20.61 -10.63
N ASN A 132 13.81 21.29 -10.03
CA ASN A 132 15.22 21.05 -10.27
C ASN A 132 15.75 20.09 -9.19
N ARG A 133 16.87 19.40 -9.43
CA ARG A 133 17.33 18.38 -8.47
C ARG A 133 17.69 18.98 -7.09
N ARG A 134 18.11 20.24 -7.06
CA ARG A 134 18.44 20.98 -5.83
C ARG A 134 17.21 21.30 -4.97
N SER A 135 16.02 21.43 -5.57
CA SER A 135 14.78 21.78 -4.85
C SER A 135 14.07 20.57 -4.24
N PHE A 136 14.38 19.34 -4.67
CA PHE A 136 13.74 18.12 -4.17
C PHE A 136 13.82 17.95 -2.65
N PRO A 137 14.99 18.15 -1.98
CA PRO A 137 15.06 18.01 -0.53
C PRO A 137 14.10 18.94 0.25
N ALA A 138 13.84 20.15 -0.25
CA ALA A 138 12.85 21.05 0.33
C ALA A 138 11.43 20.57 0.00
N LEU A 139 11.15 20.26 -1.27
CA LEU A 139 9.84 19.80 -1.75
C LEU A 139 9.37 18.49 -1.06
N LEU A 140 10.26 17.54 -0.81
CA LEU A 140 9.94 16.29 -0.11
C LEU A 140 9.61 16.50 1.38
N ARG A 141 10.08 17.61 1.96
CA ARG A 141 9.73 17.99 3.32
C ARG A 141 8.47 18.85 3.38
N ASP A 142 7.89 19.23 2.23
CA ASP A 142 6.65 20.00 2.21
C ASP A 142 5.52 19.20 2.86
N PRO A 143 4.78 19.77 3.82
CA PRO A 143 3.73 19.03 4.49
C PRO A 143 2.43 18.96 3.67
N HIS A 144 2.26 19.83 2.67
CA HIS A 144 0.99 20.00 2.01
C HIS A 144 0.69 18.84 1.03
N PRO A 145 -0.45 18.12 1.17
CA PRO A 145 -0.77 16.95 0.34
C PRO A 145 -0.74 17.23 -1.17
N MET A 146 -1.23 18.39 -1.60
CA MET A 146 -1.18 18.79 -3.02
C MET A 146 0.24 18.93 -3.60
N VAL A 147 1.25 19.25 -2.77
CA VAL A 147 2.65 19.31 -3.22
C VAL A 147 3.18 17.89 -3.36
N THR A 148 2.96 17.04 -2.35
CA THR A 148 3.30 15.62 -2.38
C THR A 148 2.70 14.92 -3.60
N GLU A 149 1.41 15.11 -3.89
CA GLU A 149 0.73 14.49 -5.03
C GLU A 149 1.38 14.88 -6.37
N LEU A 150 1.78 16.15 -6.53
CA LEU A 150 2.50 16.60 -7.72
C LEU A 150 3.87 15.93 -7.84
N LEU A 151 4.60 15.76 -6.73
CA LEU A 151 5.88 15.06 -6.74
C LEU A 151 5.72 13.57 -7.08
N LEU A 152 4.72 12.88 -6.52
CA LEU A 152 4.51 11.45 -6.78
C LEU A 152 4.23 11.16 -8.27
N ASN A 153 3.54 12.08 -8.95
CA ASN A 153 3.24 11.98 -10.37
C ASN A 153 4.34 12.59 -11.27
N ASN A 154 5.36 13.25 -10.70
CA ASN A 154 6.41 13.87 -11.49
C ASN A 154 7.37 12.81 -12.06
N PRO A 155 7.69 12.84 -13.38
CA PRO A 155 8.62 11.89 -13.99
C PRO A 155 10.05 11.99 -13.42
N LYS A 156 10.46 13.16 -12.90
CA LYS A 156 11.78 13.38 -12.30
C LYS A 156 11.91 12.78 -10.90
N THR A 157 10.80 12.42 -10.25
CA THR A 157 10.84 11.77 -8.94
C THR A 157 11.35 10.34 -9.10
N ILE A 158 12.34 9.98 -8.30
CA ILE A 158 12.99 8.67 -8.32
C ILE A 158 12.63 7.86 -7.07
N GLU A 159 13.00 6.57 -7.06
CA GLU A 159 12.72 5.70 -5.90
C GLU A 159 13.32 6.24 -4.61
N GLU A 160 14.54 6.78 -4.67
CA GLU A 160 15.23 7.31 -3.51
C GLU A 160 14.47 8.47 -2.86
N ASP A 161 13.79 9.29 -3.66
CA ASP A 161 12.93 10.36 -3.14
C ASP A 161 11.76 9.81 -2.35
N ILE A 162 11.12 8.75 -2.87
CA ILE A 162 9.99 8.10 -2.21
C ILE A 162 10.44 7.36 -0.96
N MET A 163 11.60 6.72 -1.00
CA MET A 163 12.20 6.11 0.18
C MET A 163 12.37 7.12 1.31
N ARG A 164 12.83 8.35 1.00
CA ARG A 164 12.94 9.43 2.00
C ARG A 164 11.57 9.81 2.59
N LEU A 165 10.50 9.80 1.79
CA LEU A 165 9.14 10.08 2.29
C LEU A 165 8.63 8.98 3.22
N VAL A 166 8.72 7.71 2.81
CA VAL A 166 8.12 6.59 3.57
C VAL A 166 8.95 6.14 4.76
N THR A 167 10.23 6.52 4.84
CA THR A 167 11.10 6.24 5.99
C THR A 167 11.24 7.42 6.96
N ALA A 168 10.59 8.56 6.66
CA ALA A 168 10.64 9.74 7.50
C ALA A 168 10.14 9.45 8.94
N ARG A 169 10.79 10.10 9.91
CA ARG A 169 10.45 10.06 11.34
C ARG A 169 10.38 11.51 11.88
N PRO A 170 9.23 11.99 12.38
CA PRO A 170 7.96 11.27 12.44
C PRO A 170 7.40 10.96 11.04
N ALA A 171 6.71 9.84 10.92
CA ALA A 171 5.99 9.47 9.72
C ALA A 171 4.85 10.46 9.48
N ARG A 172 4.51 10.70 8.21
CA ARG A 172 3.41 11.59 7.83
C ARG A 172 2.28 10.73 7.23
N PRO A 173 1.15 10.54 7.95
CA PRO A 173 0.05 9.70 7.50
C PRO A 173 -0.42 10.04 6.09
N ASP A 174 -0.68 11.32 5.82
CA ASP A 174 -1.13 11.81 4.51
C ASP A 174 -0.14 11.46 3.39
N THR A 175 1.16 11.60 3.67
CA THR A 175 2.21 11.26 2.70
C THR A 175 2.21 9.75 2.42
N ILE A 176 2.14 8.93 3.46
CA ILE A 176 2.11 7.47 3.33
C ILE A 176 0.86 7.02 2.57
N ARG A 177 -0.30 7.65 2.84
CA ARG A 177 -1.56 7.43 2.12
C ARG A 177 -1.42 7.78 0.64
N SER A 178 -0.85 8.94 0.31
CA SER A 178 -0.60 9.32 -1.09
C SER A 178 0.37 8.36 -1.79
N VAL A 179 1.45 7.91 -1.12
CA VAL A 179 2.37 6.91 -1.71
C VAL A 179 1.66 5.57 -1.93
N ALA A 180 0.90 5.10 -0.95
CA ALA A 180 0.18 3.83 -1.03
C ALA A 180 -0.93 3.84 -2.10
N GLY A 181 -1.58 4.99 -2.31
CA GLY A 181 -2.55 5.21 -3.37
C GLY A 181 -1.96 5.33 -4.77
N ASN A 182 -0.63 5.36 -4.92
CA ASN A 182 0.03 5.54 -6.21
C ASN A 182 0.61 4.22 -6.75
N PHE A 183 0.02 3.71 -7.84
CA PHE A 183 0.39 2.43 -8.44
C PHE A 183 1.87 2.35 -8.87
N ARG A 184 2.45 3.47 -9.34
CA ARG A 184 3.86 3.54 -9.75
C ARG A 184 4.82 3.17 -8.61
N TRP A 185 4.43 3.50 -7.38
CA TRP A 185 5.26 3.33 -6.19
C TRP A 185 4.90 2.06 -5.44
N LEU A 186 3.61 1.74 -5.31
CA LEU A 186 3.17 0.56 -4.59
C LEU A 186 3.58 -0.77 -5.27
N THR A 187 3.79 -0.76 -6.58
CA THR A 187 4.33 -1.93 -7.29
C THR A 187 5.76 -2.29 -6.87
N ARG A 188 6.50 -1.36 -6.26
CA ARG A 188 7.88 -1.59 -5.81
C ARG A 188 7.92 -2.20 -4.41
N GLU A 189 8.52 -3.38 -4.32
CA GLU A 189 8.62 -4.12 -3.06
C GLU A 189 9.33 -3.35 -1.96
N ARG A 190 10.44 -2.68 -2.29
CA ARG A 190 11.21 -1.87 -1.33
C ARG A 190 10.37 -0.77 -0.68
N ILE A 191 9.49 -0.13 -1.45
CA ILE A 191 8.58 0.91 -0.94
C ILE A 191 7.52 0.28 -0.03
N ARG A 192 6.87 -0.81 -0.46
CA ARG A 192 5.89 -1.54 0.37
C ARG A 192 6.49 -1.96 1.71
N MET A 193 7.67 -2.59 1.67
CA MET A 193 8.37 -3.04 2.88
C MET A 193 8.73 -1.88 3.80
N SER A 194 9.14 -0.74 3.25
CA SER A 194 9.46 0.44 4.05
C SER A 194 8.23 1.03 4.73
N ILE A 195 7.07 1.01 4.08
CA ILE A 195 5.79 1.40 4.71
C ILE A 195 5.43 0.41 5.82
N ILE A 196 5.48 -0.90 5.57
CA ILE A 196 5.12 -1.93 6.56
C ILE A 196 6.00 -1.84 7.82
N LEU A 197 7.30 -1.56 7.65
CA LEU A 197 8.27 -1.53 8.74
C LEU A 197 8.41 -0.17 9.42
N ASN A 198 7.73 0.86 8.92
CA ASN A 198 7.72 2.16 9.59
C ASN A 198 6.66 2.16 10.70
N PRO A 199 7.06 2.30 11.98
CA PRO A 199 6.12 2.26 13.10
C PRO A 199 5.10 3.41 13.09
N GLY A 200 5.37 4.48 12.34
CA GLY A 200 4.43 5.59 12.16
C GLY A 200 3.53 5.47 10.94
N SER A 201 3.58 4.35 10.21
CA SER A 201 2.62 4.10 9.13
C SER A 201 1.23 3.83 9.69
N PRO A 202 0.17 4.44 9.13
CA PRO A 202 -1.19 4.08 9.50
C PRO A 202 -1.43 2.59 9.25
N ALA A 203 -1.96 1.89 10.26
CA ALA A 203 -2.20 0.45 10.19
C ALA A 203 -3.21 0.07 9.10
N CYS A 204 -4.20 0.96 8.86
CA CYS A 204 -5.14 0.84 7.76
C CYS A 204 -4.46 0.74 6.38
N ILE A 205 -3.21 1.21 6.26
CA ILE A 205 -2.38 1.10 5.06
C ILE A 205 -1.39 -0.07 5.20
N ALA A 206 -0.68 -0.16 6.33
CA ALA A 206 0.38 -1.14 6.50
C ALA A 206 -0.12 -2.60 6.53
N VAL A 207 -1.23 -2.87 7.22
CA VAL A 207 -1.80 -4.23 7.37
C VAL A 207 -2.20 -4.83 6.01
N PRO A 208 -2.98 -4.14 5.14
CA PRO A 208 -3.28 -4.64 3.81
C PRO A 208 -2.04 -4.93 2.96
N LEU A 209 -0.97 -4.14 3.09
CA LEU A 209 0.26 -4.35 2.31
C LEU A 209 0.98 -5.65 2.63
N VAL A 210 0.80 -6.20 3.84
CA VAL A 210 1.36 -7.50 4.23
C VAL A 210 0.84 -8.62 3.31
N SER A 211 -0.39 -8.51 2.79
CA SER A 211 -0.96 -9.51 1.87
C SER A 211 -0.31 -9.50 0.46
N LEU A 212 0.56 -8.54 0.15
CA LEU A 212 1.34 -8.51 -1.09
C LEU A 212 2.75 -9.10 -0.93
N CYS A 213 3.18 -9.37 0.30
CA CYS A 213 4.52 -9.82 0.60
C CYS A 213 4.74 -11.29 0.20
N ASN A 214 5.96 -11.60 -0.23
CA ASN A 214 6.38 -12.98 -0.49
C ASN A 214 6.76 -13.69 0.83
N ARG A 215 7.08 -14.99 0.78
CA ARG A 215 7.42 -15.75 1.99
C ARG A 215 8.68 -15.24 2.70
N ALA A 216 9.69 -14.79 1.96
CA ALA A 216 10.94 -14.25 2.53
C ALA A 216 10.67 -12.90 3.22
N ASP A 217 9.90 -12.02 2.58
CA ASP A 217 9.48 -10.73 3.13
C ASP A 217 8.75 -10.91 4.46
N LEU A 218 7.80 -11.84 4.53
CA LEU A 218 7.04 -12.10 5.75
C LEU A 218 7.93 -12.63 6.87
N LYS A 219 8.90 -13.50 6.56
CA LYS A 219 9.90 -13.93 7.55
C LYS A 219 10.77 -12.78 8.03
N TYR A 220 11.09 -11.83 7.16
CA TYR A 220 11.84 -10.63 7.51
C TYR A 220 11.02 -9.69 8.40
N ILE A 221 9.73 -9.49 8.11
CA ILE A 221 8.78 -8.75 8.96
C ILE A 221 8.76 -9.35 10.36
N LEU A 222 8.56 -10.67 10.48
CA LEU A 222 8.49 -11.37 11.78
C LEU A 222 9.77 -11.30 12.62
N LYS A 223 10.91 -10.94 12.04
CA LYS A 223 12.18 -10.73 12.75
C LYS A 223 12.42 -9.28 13.16
N SER A 224 11.57 -8.35 12.70
CA SER A 224 11.73 -6.92 12.92
C SER A 224 11.20 -6.49 14.29
N THR A 225 11.87 -5.53 14.92
CA THR A 225 11.67 -5.20 16.35
C THR A 225 10.50 -4.25 16.64
N HIS A 226 10.06 -3.47 15.64
CA HIS A 226 9.12 -2.35 15.83
C HIS A 226 7.83 -2.49 15.00
N ILE A 227 7.33 -3.71 14.84
CA ILE A 227 6.07 -3.97 14.11
C ILE A 227 4.87 -4.03 15.07
N SER A 228 3.68 -3.66 14.60
CA SER A 228 2.45 -3.79 15.41
C SER A 228 2.02 -5.26 15.54
N ALA A 229 1.31 -5.57 16.63
CA ALA A 229 0.80 -6.92 16.90
C ALA A 229 -0.14 -7.43 15.79
N THR A 230 -0.91 -6.53 15.16
CA THR A 230 -1.76 -6.84 14.01
C THR A 230 -0.93 -7.33 12.82
N ILE A 231 0.15 -6.59 12.47
CA ILE A 231 1.07 -6.96 11.38
C ILE A 231 1.75 -8.29 11.69
N GLU A 232 2.22 -8.49 12.92
CA GLU A 232 2.88 -9.74 13.33
C GLU A 232 1.94 -10.95 13.18
N THR A 233 0.70 -10.82 13.66
CA THR A 233 -0.31 -11.87 13.59
C THR A 233 -0.64 -12.23 12.15
N VAL A 234 -0.94 -11.23 11.31
CA VAL A 234 -1.26 -11.42 9.90
C VAL A 234 -0.06 -12.02 9.15
N ALA A 235 1.16 -11.54 9.43
CA ALA A 235 2.37 -12.08 8.81
C ALA A 235 2.59 -13.56 9.18
N ARG A 236 2.40 -13.93 10.45
CA ARG A 236 2.53 -15.32 10.92
C ARG A 236 1.52 -16.26 10.23
N GLU A 237 0.27 -15.83 10.10
CA GLU A 237 -0.76 -16.58 9.37
C GLU A 237 -0.41 -16.75 7.88
N LEU A 238 0.04 -15.68 7.23
CA LEU A 238 0.39 -15.70 5.81
C LEU A 238 1.64 -16.55 5.53
N VAL A 239 2.63 -16.57 6.42
CA VAL A 239 3.81 -17.44 6.26
C VAL A 239 3.40 -18.90 6.19
N ALA A 240 2.36 -19.35 6.91
CA ALA A 240 1.90 -20.74 6.79
C ALA A 240 1.28 -21.06 5.41
N ARG A 241 0.72 -20.05 4.73
CA ARG A 241 0.00 -20.19 3.45
C ARG A 241 0.88 -20.02 2.21
N ARG A 242 1.92 -19.18 2.29
CA ARG A 242 2.77 -18.85 1.13
C ARG A 242 3.63 -20.02 0.70
N PRO A 243 3.70 -20.35 -0.60
CA PRO A 243 4.64 -21.36 -1.08
C PRO A 243 6.10 -20.93 -0.81
N PRO A 244 7.01 -21.89 -0.59
CA PRO A 244 8.44 -21.59 -0.58
C PRO A 244 8.85 -20.97 -1.91
N ILE A 245 9.76 -20.00 -1.87
CA ILE A 245 10.39 -19.48 -3.09
C ILE A 245 11.24 -20.63 -3.63
N PRO A 246 11.06 -21.06 -4.90
CA PRO A 246 11.96 -22.05 -5.50
C PRO A 246 13.39 -21.50 -5.39
N ASN A 247 14.31 -22.26 -4.80
CA ASN A 247 15.72 -21.91 -4.85
C ASN A 247 16.11 -21.86 -6.32
N VAL A 248 16.45 -20.67 -6.83
CA VAL A 248 17.02 -20.52 -8.17
C VAL A 248 18.46 -21.05 -8.22
N ASP A 249 19.06 -21.31 -7.06
CA ASP A 249 20.39 -21.90 -6.91
C ASP A 249 20.28 -23.42 -6.72
N GLY A 250 19.87 -24.12 -7.78
CA GLY A 250 20.15 -25.54 -7.97
C GLY A 250 21.56 -25.71 -8.55
N ALA A 251 22.59 -25.34 -7.77
CA ALA A 251 23.97 -25.72 -8.03
C ALA A 251 24.35 -26.94 -7.18
N ASP A 252 23.48 -27.95 -7.14
CA ASP A 252 23.88 -29.30 -6.76
C ASP A 252 24.55 -29.93 -7.98
N SER A 253 25.84 -29.67 -8.14
CA SER A 253 26.71 -30.56 -8.91
C SER A 253 27.11 -31.71 -7.98
N PRO A 254 26.71 -32.96 -8.23
CA PRO A 254 27.37 -34.09 -7.59
C PRO A 254 28.73 -34.26 -8.30
N THR A 255 29.80 -33.76 -7.68
CA THR A 255 31.15 -34.14 -8.10
C THR A 255 31.40 -35.56 -7.58
N GLN A 256 31.29 -36.52 -8.49
CA GLN A 256 31.98 -37.82 -8.39
C GLN A 256 33.49 -37.62 -8.45
#